data_AF-A0A1F5VL23-F1
#
_entry.id   AF-A0A1F5VL23-F1
#
_cell.length_a   1.000
_cell.length_b   1.000
_cell.length_c   1.000
_cell.angle_alpha   90.00
_cell.angle_beta   90.00
_cell.angle_gamma   90.00
#
_symmetry.space_group_name_H-M   'P 1'
#
loop_
_entity.id
_entity.type
_entity.pdbx_description
1 polymer ?
#
loop_
_entity_poly.entity_id
_entity_poly.type
_entity_poly.pdbx_seq_one_letter_code
_entity_poly.pdbx_strand_id
1 'polypeptide(L)'
;MIKLIYKIPGCKGKGGLATMRFSLVFGKRILLIAAFFLCFIGMTVKPYAQSTWAHAYGTKELDESAMAVAKTNDGGYIVAGYASGANYQMILVIKVDSQGCIEWQKTYDRVGEDNAYSIIATSDGGYVVAGETFSQGGNDMWLLKLNASGTIVWEKIYGFLYYFDYAAAIQQTTDGGYIVAGGTEVYQSTGRNAWVLKLNASGNITWQKIYAGENNDYAYAVKQTSDGGYIVAGLTTSFGAGSADGWILKLNSNGNIAWQKAYGGSDEDYINSIIQTSDGNTLFARSYNNYRG
;
A
#
# COMPACT_ATOMS: atom_id res chain seq x y z
N MET A 1 -5.97 32.20 -7.12
CA MET A 1 -5.49 30.84 -7.48
C MET A 1 -4.11 31.00 -8.10
N ILE A 2 -3.03 30.61 -7.40
CA ILE A 2 -1.66 30.73 -7.91
C ILE A 2 -1.29 29.38 -8.53
N LYS A 3 -0.99 29.35 -9.84
CA LYS A 3 -0.49 28.16 -10.54
C LYS A 3 1.03 28.16 -10.45
N LEU A 4 1.60 27.24 -9.67
CA LEU A 4 3.03 26.97 -9.67
C LEU A 4 3.32 25.82 -10.64
N ILE A 5 4.07 26.10 -11.70
CA ILE A 5 4.63 25.08 -12.57
C ILE A 5 5.96 24.66 -11.94
N TYR A 6 6.01 23.51 -11.28
CA TYR A 6 7.27 22.98 -10.75
C TYR A 6 7.92 22.09 -11.80
N LYS A 7 9.08 22.51 -12.32
CA LYS A 7 9.91 21.69 -13.20
C LYS A 7 10.84 20.87 -12.31
N ILE A 8 10.77 19.55 -12.41
CA ILE A 8 11.66 18.66 -11.66
C ILE A 8 13.11 18.90 -12.13
N PRO A 9 14.02 19.38 -11.26
CA PRO A 9 15.42 19.58 -11.63
C PRO A 9 16.05 18.24 -12.05
N GLY A 10 16.70 18.21 -13.22
CA GLY A 10 17.40 17.02 -13.73
C GLY A 10 16.63 16.17 -14.75
N CYS A 11 15.30 16.30 -14.86
CA CYS A 11 14.54 15.55 -15.85
C CYS A 11 14.60 16.19 -17.25
N LYS A 12 14.99 15.41 -18.27
CA LYS A 12 14.90 15.81 -19.69
C LYS A 12 13.52 15.43 -20.25
N GLY A 13 12.64 16.43 -20.44
CA GLY A 13 11.37 16.26 -21.18
C GLY A 13 10.18 15.83 -20.31
N LYS A 14 9.00 16.40 -20.64
CA LYS A 14 7.67 16.23 -20.01
C LYS A 14 7.62 16.42 -18.48
N GLY A 15 7.75 17.68 -18.04
CA GLY A 15 7.33 18.06 -16.69
C GLY A 15 5.82 17.91 -16.55
N GLY A 16 5.38 17.12 -15.57
CA GLY A 16 3.99 17.08 -15.13
C GLY A 16 3.59 18.42 -14.52
N LEU A 17 2.36 18.87 -14.80
CA LEU A 17 1.80 20.09 -14.24
C LEU A 17 1.01 19.74 -12.98
N ALA A 18 1.69 19.64 -11.83
CA ALA A 18 1.00 19.45 -10.55
C ALA A 18 0.33 20.75 -10.09
N THR A 19 -0.96 20.71 -9.75
CA THR A 19 -1.66 21.82 -9.11
C THR A 19 -1.72 21.58 -7.60
N MET A 20 -0.77 22.12 -6.84
CA MET A 20 -0.85 22.07 -5.37
C MET A 20 -1.88 23.09 -4.84
N ARG A 21 -2.89 22.62 -4.10
CA ARG A 21 -3.76 23.48 -3.28
C ARG A 21 -3.18 23.55 -1.86
N PHE A 22 -2.59 24.68 -1.50
CA PHE A 22 -2.32 24.98 -0.09
C PHE A 22 -3.57 25.58 0.56
N SER A 23 -4.12 24.91 1.56
CA SER A 23 -5.02 25.56 2.54
C SER A 23 -4.15 26.20 3.61
N LEU A 24 -3.83 27.48 3.44
CA LEU A 24 -3.19 28.28 4.48
C LEU A 24 -4.23 28.62 5.55
N VAL A 25 -4.16 27.96 6.70
CA VAL A 25 -4.84 28.42 7.92
C VAL A 25 -4.03 29.59 8.48
N PHE A 26 -4.56 30.81 8.31
CA PHE A 26 -3.92 32.03 8.81
C PHE A 26 -4.09 32.15 10.34
N GLY A 27 -3.16 31.57 11.09
CA GLY A 27 -2.85 32.00 12.45
C GLY A 27 -1.90 33.19 12.41
N LYS A 28 -2.32 34.34 12.94
CA LYS A 28 -1.60 35.63 12.88
C LYS A 28 -0.15 35.53 13.41
N ARG A 29 0.83 35.73 12.52
CA ARG A 29 2.08 36.53 12.62
C ARG A 29 3.17 35.90 11.73
N ILE A 30 3.44 36.52 10.59
CA ILE A 30 4.61 36.23 9.74
C ILE A 30 5.47 37.49 9.69
N LEU A 31 6.74 37.37 10.09
CA LEU A 31 7.84 38.22 9.65
C LEU A 31 8.72 37.36 8.76
N LEU A 32 8.97 37.79 7.53
CA LEU A 32 9.79 37.08 6.55
C LEU A 32 10.88 38.05 6.10
N ILE A 33 12.11 37.89 6.62
CA ILE A 33 13.32 38.52 6.07
C ILE A 33 14.44 37.49 6.07
N ALA A 34 15.12 37.41 4.92
CA ALA A 34 16.23 36.53 4.61
C ALA A 34 17.51 36.81 5.43
N ALA A 35 18.39 35.81 5.44
CA ALA A 35 19.63 35.64 6.21
C ALA A 35 20.55 36.86 6.40
N PHE A 36 21.23 36.95 7.57
CA PHE A 36 22.71 37.07 7.72
C PHE A 36 23.15 37.00 9.21
N PHE A 37 24.15 36.14 9.48
CA PHE A 37 25.13 36.08 10.59
C PHE A 37 24.75 36.32 12.07
N LEU A 38 24.92 35.29 12.91
CA LEU A 38 25.61 35.40 14.21
C LEU A 38 26.17 34.02 14.66
N CYS A 39 27.38 34.07 15.20
CA CYS A 39 28.25 32.95 15.55
C CYS A 39 27.97 32.44 16.99
N PHE A 40 28.44 31.23 17.27
CA PHE A 40 28.49 30.50 18.56
C PHE A 40 27.19 29.93 19.15
N ILE A 41 27.04 28.60 19.07
CA ILE A 41 27.34 27.66 20.17
C ILE A 41 27.40 26.25 19.53
N GLY A 42 28.42 25.48 19.89
CA GLY A 42 28.64 24.11 19.43
C GLY A 42 27.56 23.15 19.93
N MET A 43 26.44 23.10 19.20
CA MET A 43 25.51 21.99 19.23
C MET A 43 25.50 21.37 17.84
N THR A 44 26.16 20.23 17.68
CA THR A 44 25.89 19.31 16.58
C THR A 44 24.43 18.86 16.72
N VAL A 45 23.52 19.58 16.07
CA VAL A 45 22.18 19.11 15.82
C VAL A 45 22.38 17.91 14.89
N LYS A 46 22.12 16.68 15.40
CA LYS A 46 22.02 15.51 14.52
C LYS A 46 21.11 15.90 13.36
N PRO A 47 21.51 15.75 12.09
CA PRO A 47 20.63 16.12 11.00
C PRO A 47 19.35 15.29 11.16
N TYR A 48 18.23 15.96 11.45
CA TYR A 48 16.91 15.39 11.23
C TYR A 48 16.90 14.89 9.79
N ALA A 49 16.32 13.71 9.55
CA ALA A 49 16.23 13.13 8.21
C ALA A 49 15.73 14.21 7.22
N GLN A 50 16.63 14.71 6.37
CA GLN A 50 16.29 15.71 5.36
C GLN A 50 15.81 14.97 4.12
N SER A 51 14.69 15.41 3.55
CA SER A 51 14.25 14.91 2.25
C SER A 51 15.32 15.24 1.21
N THR A 52 15.82 14.21 0.53
CA THR A 52 16.77 14.40 -0.58
C THR A 52 16.09 14.93 -1.83
N TRP A 53 14.81 14.58 -2.03
CA TRP A 53 13.92 15.18 -3.04
C TRP A 53 12.45 14.94 -2.66
N ALA A 54 11.55 15.73 -3.25
CA ALA A 54 10.10 15.52 -3.18
C ALA A 54 9.46 15.97 -4.51
N HIS A 55 8.65 15.10 -5.12
CA HIS A 55 7.98 15.36 -6.39
C HIS A 55 6.48 15.04 -6.30
N ALA A 56 5.69 15.82 -7.02
CA ALA A 56 4.28 15.57 -7.25
C ALA A 56 4.08 15.16 -8.70
N TYR A 57 3.35 14.07 -8.91
CA TYR A 57 2.98 13.53 -10.21
C TYR A 57 1.46 13.71 -10.38
N GLY A 58 1.01 14.06 -11.57
CA GLY A 58 -0.39 14.42 -11.79
C GLY A 58 -0.66 14.98 -13.19
N THR A 59 -1.80 14.64 -13.77
CA THR A 59 -2.39 15.36 -14.90
C THR A 59 -3.33 16.47 -14.44
N LYS A 60 -3.83 17.29 -15.37
CA LYS A 60 -4.86 18.31 -15.07
C LYS A 60 -6.28 17.78 -15.18
N GLU A 61 -6.43 16.58 -15.75
CA GLU A 61 -7.71 16.04 -16.21
C GLU A 61 -8.33 15.09 -15.20
N LEU A 62 -7.50 14.44 -14.37
CA LEU A 62 -7.91 13.43 -13.42
C LEU A 62 -7.42 13.80 -12.01
N ASP A 63 -8.20 13.37 -11.01
CA ASP A 63 -7.74 13.31 -9.63
C ASP A 63 -6.92 12.03 -9.46
N GLU A 64 -5.64 12.17 -9.13
CA GLU A 64 -4.69 11.06 -9.04
C GLU A 64 -4.19 10.91 -7.60
N SER A 65 -4.23 9.69 -7.07
CA SER A 65 -3.76 9.39 -5.70
C SER A 65 -2.84 8.18 -5.71
N ALA A 66 -1.69 8.31 -5.04
CA ALA A 66 -0.76 7.22 -4.81
C ALA A 66 -1.09 6.51 -3.49
N MET A 67 -1.18 5.18 -3.55
CA MET A 67 -1.49 4.31 -2.41
C MET A 67 -0.27 3.49 -1.97
N ALA A 68 0.60 3.14 -2.91
CA ALA A 68 1.78 2.32 -2.64
C ALA A 68 2.98 2.76 -3.46
N VAL A 69 4.18 2.56 -2.90
CA VAL A 69 5.47 2.77 -3.57
C VAL A 69 6.42 1.63 -3.21
N ALA A 70 7.18 1.17 -4.19
CA ALA A 70 8.26 0.22 -4.00
C ALA A 70 9.54 0.69 -4.72
N LYS A 71 10.70 0.36 -4.14
CA LYS A 71 12.00 0.53 -4.81
C LYS A 71 12.13 -0.52 -5.90
N THR A 72 12.68 -0.14 -7.05
CA THR A 72 12.89 -1.04 -8.19
C THR A 72 14.34 -1.51 -8.28
N ASN A 73 14.56 -2.62 -9.00
CA ASN A 73 15.88 -3.27 -9.08
C ASN A 73 16.96 -2.40 -9.75
N ASP A 74 16.53 -1.48 -10.63
CA ASP A 74 17.38 -0.47 -11.29
C ASP A 74 17.67 0.76 -10.43
N GLY A 75 17.22 0.78 -9.17
CA GLY A 75 17.44 1.89 -8.23
C GLY A 75 16.41 3.02 -8.31
N GLY A 76 15.41 2.92 -9.19
CA GLY A 76 14.26 3.82 -9.23
C GLY A 76 13.14 3.45 -8.26
N TYR A 77 11.93 3.92 -8.56
CA TYR A 77 10.73 3.65 -7.78
C TYR A 77 9.52 3.37 -8.68
N ILE A 78 8.65 2.47 -8.23
CA ILE A 78 7.37 2.18 -8.86
C ILE A 78 6.26 2.58 -7.89
N VAL A 79 5.28 3.34 -8.37
CA VAL A 79 4.16 3.88 -7.58
C VAL A 79 2.87 3.34 -8.16
N ALA A 80 1.93 2.96 -7.30
CA ALA A 80 0.58 2.55 -7.69
C ALA A 80 -0.48 3.26 -6.85
N GLY A 81 -1.65 3.42 -7.44
CA GLY A 81 -2.84 3.93 -6.80
C GLY A 81 -3.97 4.01 -7.82
N TYR A 82 -4.66 5.14 -7.89
CA TYR A 82 -5.76 5.32 -8.82
C TYR A 82 -5.74 6.69 -9.50
N ALA A 83 -6.38 6.75 -10.66
CA ALA A 83 -6.73 7.98 -11.36
C ALA A 83 -8.25 8.00 -11.57
N SER A 84 -8.93 9.03 -11.06
CA SER A 84 -10.37 9.18 -11.10
C SER A 84 -10.80 10.40 -11.92
N GLY A 85 -11.79 10.18 -12.79
CA GLY A 85 -12.56 11.23 -13.46
C GLY A 85 -13.96 11.35 -12.86
N ALA A 86 -14.86 12.07 -13.53
CA ALA A 86 -16.21 12.32 -13.00
C ALA A 86 -17.05 11.03 -12.77
N ASN A 87 -16.78 9.93 -13.48
CA ASN A 87 -17.59 8.70 -13.44
C ASN A 87 -16.77 7.41 -13.65
N TYR A 88 -15.45 7.44 -13.48
CA TYR A 88 -14.60 6.26 -13.67
C TYR A 88 -13.35 6.39 -12.81
N GLN A 89 -12.85 5.26 -12.33
CA GLN A 89 -11.64 5.17 -11.52
C GLN A 89 -10.82 3.98 -12.00
N MET A 90 -9.57 4.24 -12.38
CA MET A 90 -8.67 3.26 -12.98
C MET A 90 -7.46 3.07 -12.07
N ILE A 91 -6.84 1.89 -12.09
CA ILE A 91 -5.51 1.71 -11.50
C ILE A 91 -4.53 2.62 -12.25
N LEU A 92 -3.73 3.38 -11.50
CA LEU A 92 -2.62 4.17 -12.02
C LEU A 92 -1.30 3.58 -11.56
N VAL A 93 -0.35 3.40 -12.48
CA VAL A 93 1.03 3.00 -12.16
C VAL A 93 2.02 3.96 -12.82
N ILE A 94 2.98 4.44 -12.02
CA ILE A 94 4.03 5.36 -12.45
C ILE A 94 5.40 4.77 -12.09
N LYS A 95 6.25 4.57 -13.09
CA LYS A 95 7.67 4.26 -12.89
C LYS A 95 8.49 5.52 -13.00
N VAL A 96 9.36 5.72 -12.00
CA VAL A 96 10.32 6.80 -11.97
C VAL A 96 11.74 6.27 -11.78
N ASP A 97 12.72 7.05 -12.22
CA ASP A 97 14.14 6.79 -11.96
C ASP A 97 14.54 7.15 -10.51
N SER A 98 15.83 7.01 -10.18
CA SER A 98 16.36 7.32 -8.84
C SER A 98 16.24 8.80 -8.44
N GLN A 99 16.08 9.70 -9.41
CA GLN A 99 15.90 11.14 -9.22
C GLN A 99 14.43 11.55 -9.21
N GLY A 100 13.51 10.61 -9.45
CA GLY A 100 12.08 10.87 -9.53
C GLY A 100 11.60 11.35 -10.89
N CYS A 101 12.37 11.18 -11.97
CA CYS A 101 11.89 11.46 -13.33
C CYS A 101 11.01 10.31 -13.83
N ILE A 102 9.85 10.64 -14.42
CA ILE A 102 8.94 9.65 -15.00
C ILE A 102 9.62 8.95 -16.18
N GLU A 103 9.72 7.63 -16.10
CA GLU A 103 10.12 6.78 -17.22
C GLU A 103 8.90 6.34 -18.02
N TRP A 104 7.83 5.93 -17.32
CA TRP A 104 6.54 5.64 -17.92
C TRP A 104 5.40 5.77 -16.89
N GLN A 105 4.21 6.01 -17.41
CA GLN A 105 2.96 6.08 -16.65
C GLN A 105 1.87 5.39 -17.45
N LYS A 106 1.07 4.54 -16.79
CA LYS A 106 -0.01 3.77 -17.41
C LYS A 106 -1.21 3.66 -16.50
N THR A 107 -2.39 3.56 -17.10
CA THR A 107 -3.61 3.17 -16.42
C THR A 107 -4.03 1.76 -16.81
N TYR A 108 -4.68 1.06 -15.89
CA TYR A 108 -5.29 -0.24 -16.12
C TYR A 108 -6.72 -0.18 -15.61
N ASP A 109 -7.64 -0.62 -16.46
CA ASP A 109 -9.06 -0.35 -16.31
C ASP A 109 -9.89 -1.60 -16.67
N ARG A 110 -10.97 -1.77 -15.94
CA ARG A 110 -12.05 -2.74 -16.14
C ARG A 110 -13.38 -2.01 -16.00
N VAL A 111 -14.49 -2.75 -16.09
CA VAL A 111 -15.81 -2.13 -15.92
C VAL A 111 -16.01 -1.79 -14.44
N GLY A 112 -16.07 -0.50 -14.12
CA GLY A 112 -16.42 0.00 -12.79
C GLY A 112 -15.29 0.82 -12.18
N GLU A 113 -15.14 0.74 -10.85
CA GLU A 113 -14.07 1.40 -10.12
C GLU A 113 -12.94 0.42 -9.81
N ASP A 114 -11.72 0.81 -10.14
CA ASP A 114 -10.51 0.01 -9.95
C ASP A 114 -9.47 0.75 -9.11
N ASN A 115 -8.94 0.03 -8.12
CA ASN A 115 -7.99 0.56 -7.15
C ASN A 115 -6.76 -0.31 -7.04
N ALA A 116 -5.59 0.31 -6.88
CA ALA A 116 -4.40 -0.37 -6.42
C ALA A 116 -4.08 0.07 -4.99
N TYR A 117 -3.86 -0.90 -4.10
CA TYR A 117 -3.48 -0.66 -2.70
C TYR A 117 -2.05 -1.09 -2.40
N SER A 118 -1.48 -1.98 -3.22
CA SER A 118 -0.11 -2.46 -3.05
C SER A 118 0.59 -2.63 -4.39
N ILE A 119 1.90 -2.39 -4.40
CA ILE A 119 2.76 -2.70 -5.54
C ILE A 119 4.14 -3.15 -5.05
N ILE A 120 4.70 -4.15 -5.74
CA ILE A 120 6.05 -4.65 -5.50
C ILE A 120 6.84 -4.76 -6.80
N ALA A 121 8.15 -4.55 -6.73
CA ALA A 121 9.08 -5.04 -7.75
C ALA A 121 9.30 -6.55 -7.56
N THR A 122 9.44 -7.28 -8.68
CA THR A 122 9.70 -8.72 -8.67
C THR A 122 11.13 -9.03 -9.09
N SER A 123 11.63 -10.19 -8.70
CA SER A 123 12.99 -10.66 -8.97
C SER A 123 13.31 -10.78 -10.47
N ASP A 124 12.30 -10.95 -11.31
CA ASP A 124 12.40 -10.98 -12.78
C ASP A 124 12.47 -9.58 -13.43
N GLY A 125 12.52 -8.50 -12.62
CA GLY A 125 12.57 -7.11 -13.08
C GLY A 125 11.21 -6.52 -13.48
N GLY A 126 10.11 -7.27 -13.32
CA GLY A 126 8.76 -6.76 -13.45
C GLY A 126 8.16 -6.24 -12.13
N TYR A 127 6.83 -6.15 -12.11
CA TYR A 127 6.08 -5.64 -10.96
C TYR A 127 4.81 -6.46 -10.74
N VAL A 128 4.30 -6.51 -9.51
CA VAL A 128 2.94 -6.97 -9.25
C VAL A 128 2.16 -5.90 -8.50
N VAL A 129 0.98 -5.58 -9.03
CA VAL A 129 0.00 -4.67 -8.44
C VAL A 129 -1.10 -5.49 -7.81
N ALA A 130 -1.57 -5.06 -6.64
CA ALA A 130 -2.68 -5.66 -5.93
C ALA A 130 -3.67 -4.59 -5.48
N GLY A 131 -4.96 -4.88 -5.65
CA GLY A 131 -6.06 -4.07 -5.15
C GLY A 131 -7.39 -4.71 -5.46
N GLU A 132 -8.30 -3.95 -6.08
CA GLU A 132 -9.66 -4.39 -6.36
C GLU A 132 -10.17 -3.86 -7.70
N THR A 133 -11.20 -4.53 -8.22
CA THR A 133 -11.96 -4.17 -9.41
C THR A 133 -13.42 -4.50 -9.19
N PHE A 134 -14.35 -3.75 -9.76
CA PHE A 134 -15.74 -4.19 -9.81
C PHE A 134 -15.90 -5.41 -10.73
N SER A 135 -16.43 -6.50 -10.19
CA SER A 135 -16.62 -7.75 -10.90
C SER A 135 -17.78 -8.52 -10.27
N GLN A 136 -18.59 -9.18 -11.11
CA GLN A 136 -19.63 -10.11 -10.65
C GLN A 136 -20.60 -9.51 -9.60
N GLY A 137 -20.90 -8.22 -9.71
CA GLY A 137 -21.87 -7.54 -8.84
C GLY A 137 -21.33 -7.10 -7.47
N GLY A 138 -20.02 -7.25 -7.23
CA GLY A 138 -19.30 -6.71 -6.08
C GLY A 138 -17.90 -6.23 -6.47
N ASN A 139 -17.04 -5.92 -5.50
CA ASN A 139 -15.62 -5.68 -5.78
C ASN A 139 -14.88 -6.99 -5.54
N ASP A 140 -14.00 -7.38 -6.46
CA ASP A 140 -13.16 -8.57 -6.33
C ASP A 140 -11.68 -8.17 -6.22
N MET A 141 -10.85 -9.00 -5.59
CA MET A 141 -9.39 -8.81 -5.61
C MET A 141 -8.87 -8.84 -7.04
N TRP A 142 -8.15 -7.80 -7.46
CA TRP A 142 -7.51 -7.76 -8.78
C TRP A 142 -6.00 -7.67 -8.65
N LEU A 143 -5.31 -8.64 -9.26
CA LEU A 143 -3.86 -8.68 -9.33
C LEU A 143 -3.36 -8.56 -10.77
N LEU A 144 -2.37 -7.70 -10.97
CA LEU A 144 -1.71 -7.47 -12.26
C LEU A 144 -0.23 -7.81 -12.14
N LYS A 145 0.27 -8.78 -12.91
CA LYS A 145 1.71 -8.92 -13.16
C LYS A 145 2.08 -8.11 -14.38
N LEU A 146 3.03 -7.21 -14.19
CA LEU A 146 3.59 -6.37 -15.21
C LEU A 146 5.04 -6.80 -15.50
N ASN A 147 5.48 -6.60 -16.75
CA ASN A 147 6.89 -6.63 -17.09
C ASN A 147 7.54 -5.25 -16.79
N ALA A 148 8.84 -5.12 -17.06
CA ALA A 148 9.61 -3.89 -16.77
C ALA A 148 9.06 -2.63 -17.47
N SER A 149 8.37 -2.78 -18.62
CA SER A 149 7.77 -1.67 -19.37
C SER A 149 6.30 -1.41 -19.01
N GLY A 150 5.75 -2.09 -17.99
CA GLY A 150 4.36 -1.95 -17.58
C GLY A 150 3.37 -2.63 -18.55
N THR A 151 3.78 -3.62 -19.32
CA THR A 151 2.84 -4.46 -20.09
C THR A 151 2.37 -5.62 -19.22
N ILE A 152 1.07 -5.91 -19.25
CA ILE A 152 0.48 -7.04 -18.52
C ILE A 152 1.07 -8.35 -19.04
N VAL A 153 1.65 -9.13 -18.12
CA VAL A 153 2.10 -10.51 -18.35
C VAL A 153 0.96 -11.47 -18.01
N TRP A 154 0.30 -11.24 -16.89
CA TRP A 154 -0.95 -11.90 -16.52
C TRP A 154 -1.78 -10.99 -15.62
N GLU A 155 -3.08 -11.23 -15.60
CA GLU A 155 -4.01 -10.62 -14.65
C GLU A 155 -4.95 -11.69 -14.08
N LYS A 156 -5.38 -11.50 -12.83
CA LYS A 156 -6.24 -12.45 -12.12
C LYS A 156 -7.22 -11.71 -11.23
N ILE A 157 -8.47 -12.16 -11.27
CA ILE A 157 -9.52 -11.72 -10.36
C ILE A 157 -9.81 -12.88 -9.41
N TYR A 158 -9.88 -12.57 -8.12
CA TYR A 158 -10.24 -13.51 -7.07
C TYR A 158 -11.31 -12.88 -6.19
N GLY A 159 -12.43 -13.57 -6.05
CA GLY A 159 -13.49 -13.14 -5.17
C GLY A 159 -14.71 -14.03 -5.29
N PHE A 160 -15.74 -13.66 -4.57
CA PHE A 160 -16.99 -14.38 -4.47
C PHE A 160 -18.11 -13.54 -5.07
N LEU A 161 -19.00 -14.22 -5.79
CA LEU A 161 -20.13 -13.61 -6.49
C LEU A 161 -20.96 -12.72 -5.54
N TYR A 162 -21.15 -11.45 -5.90
CA TYR A 162 -21.88 -10.40 -5.15
C TYR A 162 -21.23 -9.89 -3.86
N TYR A 163 -20.01 -10.31 -3.53
CA TYR A 163 -19.35 -9.90 -2.29
C TYR A 163 -18.25 -8.87 -2.53
N PHE A 164 -17.76 -8.29 -1.44
CA PHE A 164 -16.64 -7.36 -1.45
C PHE A 164 -15.36 -8.08 -1.03
N ASP A 165 -14.43 -8.20 -1.96
CA ASP A 165 -13.11 -8.78 -1.81
C ASP A 165 -12.05 -7.80 -2.34
N TYR A 166 -10.94 -7.68 -1.63
CA TYR A 166 -9.90 -6.72 -2.00
C TYR A 166 -8.54 -7.17 -1.48
N ALA A 167 -7.48 -6.91 -2.25
CA ALA A 167 -6.11 -7.20 -1.83
C ALA A 167 -5.45 -5.95 -1.23
N ALA A 168 -5.10 -6.01 0.05
CA ALA A 168 -4.44 -4.90 0.76
C ALA A 168 -2.92 -4.93 0.62
N ALA A 169 -2.32 -6.12 0.63
CA ALA A 169 -0.87 -6.29 0.59
C ALA A 169 -0.47 -7.52 -0.22
N ILE A 170 0.70 -7.41 -0.86
CA ILE A 170 1.32 -8.50 -1.60
C ILE A 170 2.82 -8.55 -1.34
N GLN A 171 3.38 -9.76 -1.35
CA GLN A 171 4.81 -9.99 -1.35
C GLN A 171 5.17 -11.16 -2.28
N GLN A 172 6.26 -11.03 -3.04
CA GLN A 172 6.84 -12.15 -3.77
C GLN A 172 7.52 -13.09 -2.76
N THR A 173 7.22 -14.39 -2.85
CA THR A 173 7.77 -15.42 -1.96
C THR A 173 9.06 -16.01 -2.53
N THR A 174 9.86 -16.63 -1.67
CA THR A 174 11.18 -17.21 -2.02
C THR A 174 11.12 -18.32 -3.08
N ASP A 175 9.96 -18.97 -3.24
CA ASP A 175 9.68 -19.95 -4.28
C ASP A 175 9.31 -19.31 -5.65
N GLY A 176 9.38 -17.98 -5.75
CA GLY A 176 9.02 -17.21 -6.95
C GLY A 176 7.52 -16.94 -7.11
N GLY A 177 6.68 -17.50 -6.23
CA GLY A 177 5.25 -17.19 -6.16
C GLY A 177 4.94 -15.90 -5.40
N TYR A 178 3.71 -15.79 -4.89
CA TYR A 178 3.26 -14.61 -4.15
C TYR A 178 2.41 -14.99 -2.95
N ILE A 179 2.50 -14.21 -1.89
CA ILE A 179 1.56 -14.22 -0.76
C ILE A 179 0.79 -12.90 -0.76
N VAL A 180 -0.53 -12.99 -0.65
CA VAL A 180 -1.46 -11.87 -0.73
C VAL A 180 -2.32 -11.88 0.52
N ALA A 181 -2.56 -10.70 1.09
CA ALA A 181 -3.49 -10.51 2.20
C ALA A 181 -4.47 -9.39 1.88
N GLY A 182 -5.70 -9.56 2.34
CA GLY A 182 -6.76 -8.58 2.20
C GLY A 182 -8.02 -9.01 2.92
N GLY A 183 -9.17 -8.62 2.40
CA GLY A 183 -10.46 -8.95 3.01
C GLY A 183 -11.40 -9.66 2.05
N THR A 184 -12.36 -10.36 2.63
CA THR A 184 -13.49 -10.99 1.93
C THR A 184 -14.77 -10.85 2.75
N GLU A 185 -15.89 -10.70 2.07
CA GLU A 185 -17.22 -10.95 2.62
C GLU A 185 -17.70 -12.30 2.08
N VAL A 186 -18.21 -13.18 2.94
CA VAL A 186 -18.73 -14.49 2.51
C VAL A 186 -20.11 -14.74 3.09
N TYR A 187 -20.90 -15.57 2.38
CA TYR A 187 -22.24 -15.93 2.80
C TYR A 187 -22.28 -16.49 4.22
N GLN A 188 -23.19 -15.97 5.05
CA GLN A 188 -23.34 -16.27 6.49
C GLN A 188 -22.21 -15.76 7.40
N SER A 189 -21.28 -14.95 6.89
CA SER A 189 -20.41 -14.12 7.74
C SER A 189 -21.18 -12.92 8.29
N THR A 190 -20.96 -12.58 9.54
CA THR A 190 -21.47 -11.37 10.21
C THR A 190 -20.62 -10.12 9.92
N GLY A 191 -19.51 -10.27 9.19
CA GLY A 191 -18.60 -9.18 8.87
C GLY A 191 -17.58 -9.52 7.78
N ARG A 192 -16.63 -8.60 7.58
CA ARG A 192 -15.46 -8.78 6.71
C ARG A 192 -14.44 -9.67 7.40
N ASN A 193 -13.85 -10.59 6.65
CA ASN A 193 -12.89 -11.55 7.15
C ASN A 193 -11.53 -11.39 6.48
N ALA A 194 -10.45 -11.70 7.19
CA ALA A 194 -9.12 -11.68 6.62
C ALA A 194 -8.98 -12.83 5.63
N TRP A 195 -8.61 -12.52 4.39
CA TRP A 195 -8.40 -13.51 3.35
C TRP A 195 -6.95 -13.48 2.88
N VAL A 196 -6.30 -14.65 2.91
CA VAL A 196 -4.91 -14.80 2.50
C VAL A 196 -4.81 -15.85 1.40
N LEU A 197 -4.15 -15.48 0.32
CA LEU A 197 -3.91 -16.35 -0.83
C LEU A 197 -2.41 -16.56 -0.99
N LYS A 198 -1.99 -17.82 -1.09
CA LYS A 198 -0.70 -18.17 -1.68
C LYS A 198 -0.90 -18.53 -3.14
N LEU A 199 -0.10 -17.90 -3.98
CA LEU A 199 -0.11 -18.05 -5.42
C LEU A 199 1.23 -18.62 -5.89
N ASN A 200 1.19 -19.31 -7.02
CA ASN A 200 2.40 -19.63 -7.79
C ASN A 200 2.83 -18.44 -8.68
N ALA A 201 3.94 -18.57 -9.40
CA ALA A 201 4.49 -17.50 -10.25
C ALA A 201 3.56 -17.04 -11.38
N SER A 202 2.62 -17.90 -11.81
CA SER A 202 1.62 -17.60 -12.84
C SER A 202 0.31 -17.01 -12.28
N GLY A 203 0.26 -16.74 -10.97
CA GLY A 203 -0.96 -16.26 -10.32
C GLY A 203 -2.05 -17.33 -10.24
N ASN A 204 -1.71 -18.60 -10.08
CA ASN A 204 -2.71 -19.62 -9.74
C ASN A 204 -2.64 -19.90 -8.24
N ILE A 205 -3.80 -20.06 -7.60
CA ILE A 205 -3.91 -20.36 -6.17
C ILE A 205 -3.25 -21.72 -5.88
N THR A 206 -2.28 -21.73 -4.97
CA THR A 206 -1.77 -22.97 -4.37
C THR A 206 -2.53 -23.32 -3.11
N TRP A 207 -2.88 -22.30 -2.31
CA TRP A 207 -3.83 -22.40 -1.21
C TRP A 207 -4.42 -21.03 -0.91
N GLN A 208 -5.61 -21.03 -0.33
CA GLN A 208 -6.27 -19.83 0.18
C GLN A 208 -7.00 -20.16 1.47
N LYS A 209 -7.03 -19.21 2.41
CA LYS A 209 -7.69 -19.38 3.71
C LYS A 209 -8.31 -18.08 4.18
N ILE A 210 -9.49 -18.22 4.77
CA ILE A 210 -10.19 -17.15 5.49
C ILE A 210 -9.88 -17.33 6.97
N TYR A 211 -9.51 -16.24 7.64
CA TYR A 211 -9.29 -16.17 9.08
C TYR A 211 -10.26 -15.14 9.65
N ALA A 212 -11.05 -15.57 10.62
CA ALA A 212 -12.19 -14.81 11.13
C ALA A 212 -12.50 -15.21 12.58
N GLY A 213 -13.19 -14.34 13.29
CA GLY A 213 -13.96 -14.63 14.49
C GLY A 213 -15.44 -14.28 14.31
N GLU A 214 -16.09 -13.77 15.35
CA GLU A 214 -17.54 -13.49 15.34
C GLU A 214 -17.92 -12.15 14.68
N ASN A 215 -16.96 -11.24 14.46
CA ASN A 215 -17.17 -9.90 13.92
C ASN A 215 -16.21 -9.62 12.74
N ASN A 216 -15.75 -8.38 12.59
CA ASN A 216 -14.87 -7.99 11.48
C ASN A 216 -13.40 -8.27 11.80
N ASP A 217 -12.72 -8.86 10.83
CA ASP A 217 -11.31 -9.20 10.87
C ASP A 217 -10.67 -8.80 9.53
N TYR A 218 -9.61 -8.01 9.60
CA TYR A 218 -8.97 -7.42 8.44
C TYR A 218 -7.50 -7.81 8.38
N ALA A 219 -7.00 -8.11 7.19
CA ALA A 219 -5.58 -8.25 6.93
C ALA A 219 -5.09 -7.10 6.04
N TYR A 220 -4.17 -6.29 6.58
CA TYR A 220 -3.61 -5.13 5.89
C TYR A 220 -2.18 -5.35 5.43
N ALA A 221 -1.46 -6.30 6.04
CA ALA A 221 -0.07 -6.59 5.71
C ALA A 221 0.23 -8.08 5.79
N VAL A 222 1.16 -8.53 4.94
CA VAL A 222 1.68 -9.90 4.96
C VAL A 222 3.18 -9.94 4.63
N LYS A 223 3.90 -10.83 5.30
CA LYS A 223 5.31 -11.13 5.06
C LYS A 223 5.61 -12.62 5.21
N GLN A 224 6.38 -13.19 4.29
CA GLN A 224 6.97 -14.51 4.44
C GLN A 224 8.09 -14.45 5.48
N THR A 225 8.10 -15.42 6.39
CA THR A 225 9.12 -15.59 7.42
C THR A 225 10.23 -16.55 6.97
N SER A 226 11.39 -16.47 7.62
CA SER A 226 12.58 -17.29 7.27
C SER A 226 12.37 -18.79 7.46
N ASP A 227 11.44 -19.19 8.33
CA ASP A 227 10.98 -20.58 8.51
C ASP A 227 10.06 -21.09 7.38
N GLY A 228 9.81 -20.27 6.35
CA GLY A 228 8.93 -20.59 5.21
C GLY A 228 7.44 -20.40 5.49
N GLY A 229 7.07 -19.98 6.70
CA GLY A 229 5.71 -19.55 7.03
C GLY A 229 5.44 -18.09 6.68
N TYR A 230 4.41 -17.51 7.30
CA TYR A 230 3.99 -16.13 7.04
C TYR A 230 3.56 -15.43 8.32
N ILE A 231 3.75 -14.12 8.37
CA ILE A 231 3.13 -13.22 9.34
C ILE A 231 2.12 -12.36 8.60
N VAL A 232 0.92 -12.27 9.15
CA VAL A 232 -0.16 -11.40 8.67
C VAL A 232 -0.51 -10.45 9.82
N ALA A 233 -0.78 -9.18 9.51
CA ALA A 233 -1.34 -8.26 10.49
C ALA A 233 -2.44 -7.39 9.91
N GLY A 234 -3.29 -6.92 10.81
CA GLY A 234 -4.33 -5.96 10.53
C GLY A 234 -5.10 -5.62 11.79
N LEU A 235 -6.42 -5.72 11.71
CA LEU A 235 -7.33 -5.41 12.80
C LEU A 235 -8.29 -6.56 13.05
N THR A 236 -8.72 -6.70 14.29
CA THR A 236 -9.84 -7.55 14.67
C THR A 236 -10.81 -6.78 15.57
N THR A 237 -12.11 -6.96 15.37
CA THR A 237 -13.15 -6.63 16.38
C THR A 237 -13.74 -7.91 16.98
N SER A 238 -13.09 -9.04 16.75
CA SER A 238 -13.51 -10.38 17.17
C SER A 238 -12.70 -10.91 18.36
N PHE A 239 -11.45 -10.43 18.51
CA PHE A 239 -10.53 -10.87 19.56
C PHE A 239 -9.95 -9.65 20.30
N GLY A 240 -9.58 -9.81 21.56
CA GLY A 240 -8.93 -8.76 22.35
C GLY A 240 -9.89 -8.01 23.28
N ALA A 241 -9.62 -6.73 23.56
CA ALA A 241 -10.35 -5.90 24.49
C ALA A 241 -10.89 -4.64 23.80
N GLY A 242 -12.06 -4.17 24.21
CA GLY A 242 -12.66 -2.97 23.60
C GLY A 242 -13.30 -3.25 22.24
N SER A 243 -13.30 -2.24 21.38
CA SER A 243 -14.05 -2.25 20.10
C SER A 243 -13.23 -2.70 18.89
N ALA A 244 -11.90 -2.57 18.93
CA ALA A 244 -11.00 -3.01 17.88
C ALA A 244 -9.56 -3.13 18.38
N ASP A 245 -8.89 -4.22 18.03
CA ASP A 245 -7.50 -4.49 18.40
C ASP A 245 -6.61 -4.73 17.18
N GLY A 246 -5.33 -4.45 17.36
CA GLY A 246 -4.28 -4.86 16.43
C GLY A 246 -4.13 -6.37 16.40
N TRP A 247 -4.32 -6.99 15.24
CA TRP A 247 -4.27 -8.45 15.12
C TRP A 247 -3.02 -8.91 14.38
N ILE A 248 -2.32 -9.91 14.92
CA ILE A 248 -1.17 -10.57 14.28
C ILE A 248 -1.42 -12.08 14.23
N LEU A 249 -1.30 -12.66 13.03
CA LEU A 249 -1.28 -14.10 12.82
C LEU A 249 0.11 -14.56 12.38
N LYS A 250 0.62 -15.62 13.01
CA LYS A 250 1.69 -16.45 12.44
C LYS A 250 1.06 -17.67 11.80
N LEU A 251 1.35 -17.83 10.53
CA LEU A 251 0.97 -18.97 9.71
C LEU A 251 2.21 -19.85 9.46
N ASN A 252 1.99 -21.15 9.35
CA ASN A 252 2.97 -22.06 8.76
C ASN A 252 2.94 -21.99 7.22
N SER A 253 3.80 -22.75 6.54
CA SER A 253 3.93 -22.75 5.07
C SER A 253 2.65 -23.15 4.33
N ASN A 254 1.77 -23.91 4.98
CA ASN A 254 0.48 -24.36 4.46
C ASN A 254 -0.68 -23.40 4.84
N GLY A 255 -0.38 -22.28 5.48
CA GLY A 255 -1.39 -21.31 5.94
C GLY A 255 -2.13 -21.74 7.22
N ASN A 256 -1.72 -22.77 7.95
CA ASN A 256 -2.37 -23.04 9.24
C ASN A 256 -1.84 -22.08 10.30
N ILE A 257 -2.73 -21.60 11.18
CA ILE A 257 -2.36 -20.75 12.31
C ILE A 257 -1.43 -21.53 13.23
N ALA A 258 -0.20 -21.04 13.39
CA ALA A 258 0.73 -21.50 14.42
C ALA A 258 0.45 -20.79 15.75
N TRP A 259 0.20 -19.48 15.69
CA TRP A 259 -0.32 -18.68 16.80
C TRP A 259 -0.99 -17.41 16.26
N GLN A 260 -1.84 -16.79 17.06
CA GLN A 260 -2.40 -15.47 16.81
C GLN A 260 -2.45 -14.66 18.10
N LYS A 261 -2.37 -13.33 17.98
CA LYS A 261 -2.41 -12.40 19.12
C LYS A 261 -3.17 -11.13 18.74
N ALA A 262 -3.98 -10.64 19.66
CA ALA A 262 -4.62 -9.33 19.61
C ALA A 262 -3.92 -8.37 20.58
N TYR A 263 -3.72 -7.13 20.16
CA TYR A 263 -3.01 -6.10 20.90
C TYR A 263 -3.79 -4.78 20.87
N GLY A 264 -4.24 -4.33 22.03
CA GLY A 264 -4.96 -3.09 22.20
C GLY A 264 -5.46 -2.89 23.64
N GLY A 265 -6.13 -1.76 23.86
CA GLY A 265 -6.70 -1.31 25.12
C GLY A 265 -8.22 -1.37 25.12
N SER A 266 -8.89 -0.42 25.80
CA SER A 266 -10.36 -0.30 25.71
C SER A 266 -10.83 0.45 24.47
N ASP A 267 -9.91 1.13 23.78
CA ASP A 267 -10.16 1.98 22.62
C ASP A 267 -9.80 1.22 21.33
N GLU A 268 -9.98 1.86 20.17
CA GLU A 268 -9.63 1.24 18.89
C GLU A 268 -8.12 1.30 18.63
N ASP A 269 -7.50 0.13 18.47
CA ASP A 269 -6.10 -0.06 18.09
C ASP A 269 -6.02 -0.82 16.76
N TYR A 270 -5.15 -0.37 15.85
CA TYR A 270 -5.01 -0.93 14.49
C TYR A 270 -3.55 -1.25 14.19
N ILE A 271 -3.26 -2.26 13.36
CA ILE A 271 -1.91 -2.49 12.82
C ILE A 271 -1.93 -2.33 11.30
N ASN A 272 -1.43 -1.21 10.79
CA ASN A 272 -1.50 -0.89 9.36
C ASN A 272 -0.30 -1.36 8.53
N SER A 273 0.80 -1.74 9.18
CA SER A 273 1.99 -2.21 8.48
C SER A 273 2.79 -3.18 9.31
N ILE A 274 3.56 -4.03 8.62
CA ILE A 274 4.54 -4.93 9.21
C ILE A 274 5.87 -4.64 8.56
N ILE A 275 6.88 -4.33 9.39
CA ILE A 275 8.28 -4.33 8.97
C ILE A 275 8.99 -5.40 9.77
N GLN A 276 9.55 -6.39 9.08
CA GLN A 276 10.45 -7.37 9.70
C GLN A 276 11.84 -6.76 9.81
N THR A 277 12.42 -6.85 10.99
CA THR A 277 13.82 -6.49 11.25
C THR A 277 14.79 -7.50 10.63
N SER A 278 16.02 -7.07 10.37
CA SER A 278 17.06 -7.88 9.73
C SER A 278 17.46 -9.14 10.51
N ASP A 279 17.14 -9.20 11.79
CA ASP A 279 17.34 -10.38 12.64
C ASP A 279 16.18 -11.40 12.56
N GLY A 280 15.11 -11.06 11.83
CA GLY A 280 13.93 -11.89 11.64
C GLY A 280 12.91 -11.86 12.79
N ASN A 281 13.19 -11.14 13.89
CA ASN A 281 12.50 -11.35 15.18
C ASN A 281 11.57 -10.21 15.62
N THR A 282 11.69 -9.01 15.05
CA THR A 282 10.85 -7.86 15.45
C THR A 282 9.96 -7.41 14.31
N LEU A 283 8.66 -7.28 14.61
CA LEU A 283 7.62 -6.72 13.76
C LEU A 283 7.30 -5.32 14.28
N PHE A 284 7.56 -4.28 13.49
CA PHE A 284 6.99 -2.97 13.79
C PHE A 284 5.57 -2.90 13.24
N ALA A 285 4.63 -2.83 14.18
CA ALA A 285 3.24 -2.53 13.93
C ALA A 285 3.00 -1.06 14.25
N ARG A 286 2.55 -0.27 13.27
CA ARG A 286 2.15 1.12 13.52
C ARG A 286 0.67 1.14 13.91
N SER A 287 0.38 1.57 15.13
CA SER A 287 -0.97 1.92 15.58
C SER A 287 -1.23 3.42 15.44
N TYR A 288 -2.50 3.76 15.23
CA TYR A 288 -3.01 5.11 15.27
C TYR A 288 -4.20 5.12 16.21
N ASN A 289 -4.08 5.81 17.34
CA ASN A 289 -5.18 5.95 18.30
C ASN A 289 -5.88 7.27 18.01
N ASN A 290 -7.18 7.18 17.72
CA ASN A 290 -8.04 8.32 17.42
C ASN A 290 -8.45 9.07 18.70
N TYR A 291 -7.54 9.39 19.62
CA TYR A 291 -7.84 10.34 20.70
C TYR A 291 -6.69 11.30 20.97
N ARG A 292 -6.97 12.58 20.69
CA ARG A 292 -6.30 13.72 21.31
C ARG A 292 -6.90 13.89 22.69
N GLY A 293 -6.10 13.66 23.73
CA GLY A 293 -6.30 14.35 25.01
C GLY A 293 -5.89 15.81 24.88
#